data_AF-A0A8B2XUZ4-F1
#
_entry.id   AF-A0A8B2XUZ4-F1
#
_cell.length_a   1.000
_cell.length_b   1.000
_cell.length_c   1.000
_cell.angle_alpha   90.00
_cell.angle_beta   90.00
_cell.angle_gamma   90.00
#
_symmetry.space_group_name_H-M   'P 1'
#
loop_
_entity.id
_entity.type
_entity.pdbx_description
1 polymer ?
#
loop_
_entity_poly.entity_id
_entity_poly.type
_entity_poly.pdbx_seq_one_letter_code
_entity_poly.pdbx_strand_id
1 'polypeptide(L)'
;MSEIIQIVPSDWVTEDLLVKMTGLRPGTIARARKKSWLCGREYVHMSPDSVPKENSECLYNHKAIDQWVESLKKKQPGARQ
;
A
#
# COMPACT_ATOMS: atom_id res chain seq x y z
N MET A 1 -28.53 13.74 -20.33
CA MET A 1 -27.60 13.58 -19.20
C MET A 1 -26.75 12.36 -19.50
N SER A 2 -25.43 12.50 -19.64
CA SER A 2 -24.52 11.37 -19.77
C SER A 2 -24.35 10.70 -18.40
N GLU A 3 -24.48 9.39 -18.33
CA GLU A 3 -24.11 8.64 -17.13
C GLU A 3 -22.61 8.77 -16.88
N ILE A 4 -22.23 9.21 -15.69
CA ILE A 4 -20.83 9.28 -15.25
C ILE A 4 -20.55 8.03 -14.43
N ILE A 5 -19.66 7.18 -14.92
CA ILE A 5 -19.16 6.01 -14.17
C ILE A 5 -17.83 6.39 -13.54
N GLN A 6 -17.80 6.44 -12.20
CA GLN A 6 -16.57 6.66 -11.44
C GLN A 6 -15.88 5.32 -11.18
N ILE A 7 -14.71 5.11 -11.75
CA ILE A 7 -13.85 3.95 -11.45
C ILE A 7 -12.95 4.33 -10.27
N VAL A 8 -12.94 3.48 -9.26
CA VAL A 8 -12.03 3.59 -8.12
C VAL A 8 -11.05 2.40 -8.12
N PRO A 9 -9.82 2.58 -7.62
CA PRO A 9 -8.91 1.48 -7.43
C PRO A 9 -9.51 0.38 -6.52
N SER A 10 -9.11 -0.86 -6.78
CA SER A 10 -9.30 -1.97 -5.83
C SER A 10 -8.54 -1.67 -4.53
N ASP A 11 -8.97 -2.28 -3.42
CA ASP A 11 -8.26 -2.18 -2.14
C ASP A 11 -6.81 -2.66 -2.28
N TRP A 12 -6.60 -3.74 -3.03
CA TRP A 12 -5.29 -4.31 -3.32
C TRP A 12 -4.80 -3.86 -4.69
N VAL A 13 -3.69 -3.12 -4.72
CA VAL A 13 -3.11 -2.51 -5.93
C VAL A 13 -1.68 -2.98 -6.16
N THR A 14 -1.20 -2.84 -7.39
CA THR A 14 0.21 -3.08 -7.74
C THR A 14 1.12 -2.02 -7.13
N GLU A 15 2.42 -2.30 -7.05
CA GLU A 15 3.41 -1.32 -6.58
C GLU A 15 3.34 -0.03 -7.41
N ASP A 16 3.27 -0.15 -8.74
CA ASP A 16 3.21 1.00 -9.65
C ASP A 16 2.01 1.91 -9.40
N LEU A 17 0.84 1.33 -9.15
CA LEU A 17 -0.36 2.10 -8.86
C LEU A 17 -0.28 2.72 -7.46
N LEU A 18 0.22 1.98 -6.46
CA LEU A 18 0.46 2.51 -5.12
C LEU A 18 1.41 3.71 -5.15
N VAL A 19 2.52 3.61 -5.90
CA VAL A 19 3.49 4.69 -6.09
C VAL A 19 2.81 5.92 -6.69
N LYS A 20 1.97 5.73 -7.72
CA LYS A 20 1.22 6.83 -8.36
C LYS A 20 0.19 7.47 -7.42
N MET A 21 -0.48 6.68 -6.59
CA MET A 21 -1.52 7.17 -5.67
C MET A 21 -0.93 7.88 -4.45
N THR A 22 0.13 7.32 -3.85
CA THR A 22 0.67 7.78 -2.56
C THR A 22 1.93 8.62 -2.68
N GLY A 23 2.63 8.57 -3.81
CA GLY A 23 3.95 9.17 -3.98
C GLY A 23 5.09 8.45 -3.24
N LEU A 24 4.82 7.31 -2.59
CA LEU A 24 5.86 6.52 -1.94
C LEU A 24 6.83 5.95 -2.98
N ARG A 25 8.13 5.99 -2.70
CA ARG A 25 9.15 5.41 -3.59
C ARG A 25 9.24 3.90 -3.38
N PRO A 26 9.56 3.10 -4.43
CA PRO A 26 9.77 1.65 -4.34
C PRO A 26 10.70 1.23 -3.19
N GLY A 27 11.83 1.93 -3.03
CA GLY A 27 12.77 1.66 -1.93
C GLY A 27 12.18 1.89 -0.53
N THR A 28 11.21 2.81 -0.38
CA THR A 28 10.50 3.04 0.88
C THR A 28 9.48 1.93 1.14
N ILE A 29 8.75 1.51 0.12
CA ILE A 29 7.80 0.38 0.16
C ILE A 29 8.54 -0.90 0.57
N ALA A 30 9.68 -1.20 -0.06
CA ALA A 30 10.51 -2.36 0.28
C ALA A 30 11.02 -2.33 1.73
N ARG A 31 11.41 -1.15 2.25
CA ARG A 31 11.79 -0.99 3.66
C ARG A 31 10.61 -1.12 4.61
N ALA A 32 9.45 -0.59 4.25
CA ALA A 32 8.24 -0.67 5.05
C ALA A 32 7.78 -2.13 5.19
N ARG A 33 7.78 -2.91 4.11
CA ARG A 33 7.55 -4.38 4.14
C ARG A 33 8.46 -5.12 5.11
N LYS A 34 9.74 -4.72 5.19
CA LYS A 34 10.72 -5.39 6.06
C LYS A 34 10.62 -4.99 7.53
N LYS A 35 10.04 -3.84 7.86
CA LYS A 35 10.17 -3.23 9.20
C LYS A 35 8.86 -2.84 9.87
N SER A 36 7.83 -2.48 9.10
CA SER A 36 6.68 -1.73 9.60
C SER A 36 5.34 -2.33 9.18
N TRP A 37 5.28 -2.89 7.98
CA TRP A 37 4.08 -3.43 7.38
C TRP A 37 3.94 -4.92 7.66
N LEU A 38 2.71 -5.37 7.82
CA LEU A 38 2.39 -6.76 8.08
C LEU A 38 1.83 -7.41 6.81
N CYS A 39 2.33 -8.60 6.49
CA CYS A 39 1.73 -9.44 5.46
C CYS A 39 0.27 -9.75 5.84
N GLY A 40 -0.65 -9.64 4.89
CA GLY A 40 -2.10 -9.75 5.11
C GLY A 40 -2.78 -8.44 5.50
N ARG A 41 -2.04 -7.38 5.87
CA ARG A 41 -2.61 -6.06 6.22
C ARG A 41 -2.24 -4.99 5.19
N GLU A 42 -0.97 -4.61 5.10
CA GLU A 42 -0.53 -3.60 4.13
C GLU A 42 -0.06 -4.21 2.81
N TYR A 43 0.38 -5.47 2.81
CA TYR A 43 0.77 -6.17 1.59
C TYR A 43 0.41 -7.65 1.65
N VAL A 44 0.25 -8.29 0.51
CA VAL A 44 0.08 -9.75 0.38
C VAL A 44 0.97 -10.26 -0.75
N HIS A 45 1.46 -11.48 -0.61
CA HIS A 45 2.07 -12.20 -1.70
C HIS A 45 0.97 -12.75 -2.62
N MET A 46 1.05 -12.43 -3.90
CA MET A 46 0.11 -12.86 -4.93
C MET A 46 0.80 -13.89 -5.82
N SER A 47 0.13 -15.02 -6.05
CA SER A 47 0.59 -16.04 -6.97
C SER A 47 -0.60 -16.59 -7.76
N PRO A 48 -0.50 -16.75 -9.09
CA PRO A 48 -1.58 -17.28 -9.91
C PRO A 48 -1.90 -18.76 -9.62
N ASP A 49 -0.94 -19.50 -9.04
CA ASP A 49 -1.11 -20.90 -8.64
C ASP A 49 -1.76 -21.06 -7.25
N SER A 50 -2.20 -19.95 -6.62
CA SER A 50 -2.76 -19.91 -5.26
C SER A 50 -1.81 -20.36 -4.15
N VAL A 51 -0.51 -20.53 -4.43
CA VAL A 51 0.52 -20.89 -3.43
C VAL A 51 1.58 -19.79 -3.37
N PRO A 52 1.29 -18.67 -2.71
CA PRO A 52 2.22 -17.56 -2.63
C PRO A 52 3.48 -17.92 -1.84
N LYS A 53 4.63 -17.53 -2.37
CA LYS A 53 5.97 -17.70 -1.79
C LYS A 53 6.53 -16.35 -1.37
N GLU A 54 7.58 -16.36 -0.56
CA GLU A 54 8.23 -15.12 -0.10
C GLU A 54 8.78 -14.26 -1.26
N ASN A 55 9.12 -14.88 -2.39
CA ASN A 55 9.59 -14.22 -3.61
C ASN A 55 8.46 -13.91 -4.61
N SER A 56 7.22 -14.27 -4.33
CA SER A 56 6.08 -13.93 -5.17
C SER A 56 5.86 -12.42 -5.22
N GLU A 57 5.24 -11.97 -6.31
CA GLU A 57 4.81 -10.58 -6.48
C GLU A 57 3.94 -10.13 -5.31
N CYS A 58 3.98 -8.84 -4.97
CA CYS A 58 3.18 -8.28 -3.89
C CYS A 58 2.10 -7.35 -4.43
N LEU A 59 0.89 -7.49 -3.87
CA LEU A 59 -0.13 -6.46 -3.94
C LEU A 59 -0.18 -5.71 -2.61
N TYR A 60 -0.66 -4.47 -2.65
CA TYR A 60 -0.61 -3.55 -1.55
C TYR A 60 -1.99 -3.00 -1.22
N ASN A 61 -2.35 -3.01 0.07
CA ASN A 61 -3.62 -2.45 0.52
C ASN A 61 -3.46 -0.94 0.70
N HIS A 62 -3.95 -0.16 -0.28
CA HIS A 62 -3.71 1.29 -0.26
C HIS A 62 -4.37 1.95 0.97
N LYS A 63 -5.55 1.48 1.41
CA LYS A 63 -6.25 2.03 2.57
C LYS A 63 -5.48 1.81 3.88
N ALA A 64 -4.94 0.60 4.08
CA ALA A 64 -4.13 0.29 5.26
C ALA A 64 -2.82 1.10 5.27
N ILE A 65 -2.22 1.30 4.09
CA ILE A 65 -1.02 2.11 3.93
C ILE A 65 -1.32 3.59 4.20
N ASP A 66 -2.44 4.12 3.73
CA ASP A 66 -2.87 5.49 4.02
C ASP A 66 -3.06 5.68 5.54
N GLN A 67 -3.72 4.74 6.21
CA GLN A 67 -3.86 4.76 7.67
C GLN A 67 -2.50 4.71 8.39
N TRP A 68 -1.56 3.92 7.87
CA TRP A 68 -0.20 3.87 8.40
C TRP A 68 0.49 5.24 8.23
N VAL A 69 0.39 5.89 7.06
CA VAL A 69 0.94 7.23 6.83
C VAL A 69 0.31 8.26 7.77
N GLU A 70 -1.01 8.23 7.95
CA GLU A 70 -1.74 9.09 8.89
C GLU A 70 -1.25 8.92 10.33
N SER A 71 -0.93 7.68 10.75
CA SER A 71 -0.36 7.41 12.07
C SER A 71 1.01 8.08 12.31
N LEU A 72 1.75 8.39 11.24
CA LEU A 72 3.04 9.06 11.31
C LEU A 72 2.91 10.57 11.55
N LYS A 73 1.73 11.17 11.33
CA LYS A 73 1.52 12.63 11.53
C LYS A 73 1.87 13.08 12.95
N LYS A 74 1.44 12.31 13.95
CA LYS A 74 1.72 12.59 15.37
C LYS A 74 3.20 12.40 15.75
N LYS A 75 3.96 11.70 14.90
CA LYS A 75 5.39 11.41 15.11
C LYS A 75 6.29 12.35 14.31
N GLN A 76 5.74 13.33 13.59
CA GLN A 76 6.54 14.26 12.81
C GLN A 76 7.36 15.16 13.75
N PRO A 77 8.63 15.42 13.42
CA PRO A 77 9.43 16.38 14.17
C PRO A 77 8.72 17.74 14.23
N GLY A 78 8.55 18.30 15.43
CA GLY A 78 7.90 19.58 15.63
C GLY A 78 6.37 19.59 15.52
N ALA A 79 5.73 18.43 15.36
CA ALA A 79 4.27 18.35 15.51
C ALA A 79 3.87 18.70 16.95
N ARG A 80 2.92 19.64 17.13
CA ARG A 80 2.27 19.86 18.42
C ARG A 80 1.45 18.60 18.76
N GLN A 81 1.76 18.00 19.91
CA GLN A 81 1.02 16.86 20.45
C GLN A 81 -0.35 17.28 20.96
#